data_AF-A0AA51H7K7-F1
#
_entry.id   AF-A0AA51H7K7-F1
#
_cell.length_a   1.000
_cell.length_b   1.000
_cell.length_c   1.000
_cell.angle_alpha   90.00
_cell.angle_beta   90.00
_cell.angle_gamma   90.00
#
_symmetry.space_group_name_H-M   'P 1'
#
loop_
_entity.id
_entity.type
_entity.pdbx_description
1 polymer ?
#
loop_
_entity_poly.entity_id
_entity_poly.type
_entity_poly.pdbx_seq_one_letter_code
_entity_poly.pdbx_strand_id
1 'polypeptide(L)'
;MDFLYEKISYLRGLADGLDVKADTKEGKLFNAMMDVVEEIADAMSDIVEEQDEVNEYLDLLDEDLSTVEEELFGDLEIGEEDDDYQDYDDDYDFDFDDEYDDYDDFESMDTTEKED
;
A
#
# COMPACT_ATOMS: atom_id res chain seq x y z
N MET A 1 -14.66 -8.49 13.21
CA MET A 1 -15.55 -7.51 12.54
C MET A 1 -16.91 -7.28 13.21
N ASP A 2 -17.25 -8.08 14.23
CA ASP A 2 -18.56 -8.11 14.91
C ASP A 2 -19.07 -6.74 15.38
N PHE A 3 -18.18 -5.85 15.81
CA PHE A 3 -18.54 -4.50 16.24
C PHE A 3 -19.19 -3.65 15.13
N LEU A 4 -18.80 -3.86 13.87
CA LEU A 4 -19.37 -3.12 12.74
C LEU A 4 -20.78 -3.62 12.43
N TYR A 5 -20.98 -4.94 12.41
CA TYR A 5 -22.31 -5.55 12.26
C TYR A 5 -23.25 -5.21 13.42
N GLU A 6 -22.75 -5.11 14.66
CA GLU A 6 -23.53 -4.63 15.81
C GLU A 6 -24.00 -3.19 15.60
N LYS A 7 -23.15 -2.32 15.07
CA LYS A 7 -23.53 -0.94 14.75
C LYS A 7 -24.56 -0.85 13.63
N ILE A 8 -24.42 -1.66 12.59
CA ILE A 8 -25.41 -1.73 11.49
C ILE A 8 -26.76 -2.22 12.04
N SER A 9 -26.74 -3.26 12.88
CA SER A 9 -27.94 -3.78 13.55
C SER A 9 -28.59 -2.74 14.46
N TYR A 10 -27.78 -1.97 15.19
CA TYR A 10 -28.28 -0.85 16.00
C TYR A 10 -28.94 0.24 15.14
N LEU A 11 -28.35 0.58 13.99
CA LEU A 11 -28.94 1.56 13.06
C LEU A 11 -30.27 1.08 12.47
N ARG A 12 -30.38 -0.22 12.13
CA ARG A 12 -31.66 -0.82 11.73
C ARG A 12 -32.71 -0.72 12.83
N GLY A 13 -32.35 -1.07 14.07
CA GLY A 13 -33.25 -0.94 15.22
C GLY A 13 -33.66 0.51 15.51
N LEU A 14 -32.77 1.47 15.30
CA LEU A 14 -33.08 2.89 15.43
C LEU A 14 -34.05 3.37 14.33
N ALA A 15 -33.88 2.90 13.10
CA ALA A 15 -34.77 3.21 11.99
C ALA A 15 -36.18 2.66 12.21
N ASP A 16 -36.30 1.44 12.74
CA ASP A 16 -37.58 0.85 13.14
C ASP A 16 -38.25 1.68 14.25
N GLY A 17 -37.46 2.14 15.24
CA GLY A 17 -37.96 3.00 16.33
C GLY A 17 -38.41 4.39 15.89
N LEU A 18 -37.90 4.89 14.76
CA LEU A 18 -38.28 6.17 14.15
C LEU A 18 -39.44 6.03 13.15
N ASP A 19 -40.01 4.84 12.98
CA ASP A 19 -41.07 4.52 12.01
C ASP A 19 -40.64 4.85 10.56
N VAL A 20 -39.37 4.60 10.24
CA VAL A 20 -38.83 4.73 8.87
C VAL A 20 -39.40 3.60 8.02
N LYS A 21 -40.52 3.88 7.36
CA LYS A 21 -41.21 2.91 6.51
C LYS A 21 -40.43 2.62 5.23
N ALA A 22 -40.12 1.35 4.99
CA ALA A 22 -39.38 0.87 3.82
C ALA A 22 -40.02 1.25 2.47
N ASP A 23 -41.31 1.56 2.46
CA ASP A 23 -42.11 1.95 1.30
C ASP A 23 -42.08 3.45 0.98
N THR A 24 -41.53 4.28 1.88
CA THR A 24 -41.29 5.72 1.63
C THR A 24 -40.04 5.93 0.78
N LYS A 25 -39.87 7.13 0.19
CA LYS A 25 -38.67 7.45 -0.60
C LYS A 25 -37.42 7.44 0.30
N GLU A 26 -37.58 7.95 1.51
CA GLU A 26 -36.57 8.06 2.54
C GLU A 26 -36.18 6.68 3.08
N GLY A 27 -37.16 5.79 3.34
CA GLY A 27 -36.89 4.42 3.79
C GLY A 27 -36.20 3.55 2.73
N LYS A 28 -36.53 3.74 1.44
CA LYS A 28 -35.80 3.07 0.35
C LYS A 28 -34.35 3.53 0.27
N LEU A 29 -34.11 4.84 0.40
CA LEU A 29 -32.75 5.39 0.43
C LEU A 29 -31.98 4.86 1.64
N PHE A 30 -32.60 4.84 2.82
CA PHE A 30 -31.98 4.32 4.03
C PHE A 30 -31.59 2.84 3.89
N ASN A 31 -32.47 1.99 3.38
CA ASN A 31 -32.16 0.59 3.14
C ASN A 31 -31.01 0.42 2.15
N ALA A 32 -31.05 1.14 1.02
CA ALA A 32 -29.95 1.11 0.06
C ALA A 32 -28.60 1.55 0.68
N MET A 33 -28.62 2.55 1.59
CA MET A 33 -27.42 2.92 2.34
C MET A 33 -26.97 1.83 3.31
N MET A 34 -27.90 1.15 3.99
CA MET A 34 -27.56 0.03 4.87
C MET A 34 -26.95 -1.14 4.10
N ASP A 35 -27.49 -1.47 2.94
CA ASP A 35 -26.97 -2.54 2.09
C ASP A 35 -25.51 -2.23 1.67
N VAL A 36 -25.23 -0.98 1.24
CA VAL A 36 -23.85 -0.56 0.90
C VAL A 36 -22.92 -0.61 2.11
N VAL A 37 -23.40 -0.24 3.30
CA VAL A 37 -22.58 -0.30 4.53
C VAL A 37 -22.30 -1.76 4.93
N GLU A 38 -23.23 -2.68 4.69
CA GLU A 38 -23.01 -4.12 4.88
C GLU A 38 -21.99 -4.66 3.89
N GLU A 39 -22.10 -4.33 2.61
CA GLU A 39 -21.10 -4.73 1.60
C GLU A 39 -19.69 -4.20 1.96
N ILE A 40 -19.59 -2.98 2.50
CA ILE A 40 -18.31 -2.44 2.98
C ILE A 40 -17.80 -3.22 4.20
N ALA A 41 -18.70 -3.62 5.11
CA ALA A 41 -18.33 -4.41 6.28
C ALA A 41 -17.80 -5.80 5.89
N ASP A 42 -18.47 -6.45 4.93
CA ASP A 42 -18.06 -7.74 4.38
C ASP A 42 -16.68 -7.63 3.70
N ALA A 43 -16.53 -6.69 2.76
CA ALA A 43 -15.28 -6.50 2.03
C ALA A 43 -14.10 -6.15 2.95
N MET A 44 -14.34 -5.38 4.01
CA MET A 44 -13.31 -5.12 5.01
C MET A 44 -12.98 -6.35 5.86
N SER A 45 -13.93 -7.25 6.10
CA SER A 45 -13.65 -8.51 6.80
C SER A 45 -12.70 -9.36 5.97
N ASP A 46 -12.99 -9.50 4.67
CA ASP A 46 -12.15 -10.25 3.74
C ASP A 46 -10.71 -9.68 3.69
N ILE A 47 -10.58 -8.35 3.65
CA ILE A 47 -9.25 -7.69 3.67
C ILE A 47 -8.48 -8.00 4.96
N VAL A 48 -9.15 -8.04 6.12
CA VAL A 48 -8.47 -8.35 7.39
C VAL A 48 -7.98 -9.80 7.37
N GLU A 49 -8.77 -10.73 6.85
CA GLU A 49 -8.37 -12.13 6.71
C GLU A 49 -7.17 -12.28 5.76
N GLU A 50 -7.21 -11.63 4.58
CA GLU A 50 -6.07 -11.62 3.65
C GLU A 50 -4.82 -10.96 4.27
N GLN A 51 -5.00 -9.90 5.07
CA GLN A 51 -3.89 -9.25 5.75
C GLN A 51 -3.25 -10.16 6.81
N ASP A 52 -4.05 -10.93 7.54
CA ASP A 52 -3.54 -11.91 8.50
C ASP A 52 -2.73 -13.00 7.77
N GLU A 53 -3.20 -13.51 6.63
CA GLU A 53 -2.43 -14.45 5.80
C GLU A 53 -1.10 -13.85 5.30
N VAL A 54 -1.10 -12.58 4.88
CA VAL A 54 0.12 -11.89 4.47
C VAL A 54 1.11 -11.75 5.62
N ASN A 55 0.64 -11.46 6.84
CA ASN A 55 1.52 -11.41 8.01
C ASN A 55 2.16 -12.76 8.29
N GLU A 56 1.41 -13.87 8.17
CA GLU A 56 1.98 -15.21 8.30
C GLU A 56 3.08 -15.48 7.25
N TYR A 57 2.88 -15.04 6.00
CA TYR A 57 3.93 -15.14 4.98
C TYR A 57 5.15 -14.27 5.28
N LEU A 58 4.96 -13.09 5.87
CA LEU A 58 6.07 -12.23 6.26
C LEU A 58 6.89 -12.86 7.38
N ASP A 59 6.24 -13.47 8.37
CA ASP A 59 6.93 -14.18 9.45
C ASP A 59 7.77 -15.35 8.91
N LEU A 60 7.25 -16.09 7.92
CA LEU A 60 8.00 -17.16 7.26
C LEU A 60 9.20 -16.63 6.47
N LEU A 61 9.04 -15.50 5.77
CA LEU A 61 10.15 -14.87 5.04
C LEU A 61 11.23 -14.35 6.00
N ASP A 62 10.84 -13.85 7.17
CA ASP A 62 11.77 -13.41 8.21
C ASP A 62 12.59 -14.60 8.77
N GLU A 63 11.94 -15.74 9.03
CA GLU A 63 12.62 -16.97 9.46
C GLU A 63 13.61 -17.49 8.39
N ASP A 64 13.18 -17.53 7.13
CA ASP A 64 14.03 -17.94 6.02
C ASP A 64 15.23 -16.99 5.85
N LEU A 65 15.01 -15.67 5.98
CA LEU A 65 16.07 -14.67 5.90
C LEU A 65 17.05 -14.79 7.07
N SER A 66 16.55 -14.97 8.29
CA SER A 66 17.39 -15.19 9.48
C SER A 66 18.29 -16.42 9.32
N THR A 67 17.77 -17.49 8.71
CA THR A 67 18.58 -18.69 8.41
C THR A 67 19.72 -18.39 7.43
N VAL A 68 19.45 -17.59 6.39
CA VAL A 68 20.47 -17.16 5.42
C VAL A 68 21.50 -16.24 6.06
N GLU A 69 21.07 -15.33 6.93
CA GLU A 69 21.95 -14.43 7.68
C GLU A 69 22.88 -15.21 8.61
N GLU A 70 22.38 -16.23 9.32
CA GLU A 70 23.20 -17.09 10.16
C GLU A 70 24.22 -17.89 9.33
N GLU A 71 23.85 -18.41 8.16
CA GLU A 71 24.78 -19.17 7.29
C GLU A 71 25.90 -18.28 6.70
N LEU A 72 25.60 -17.02 6.37
CA LEU A 72 26.57 -16.10 5.75
C LEU A 72 27.37 -15.28 6.76
N PHE A 73 26.73 -14.84 7.85
CA PHE A 73 27.25 -13.87 8.80
C PHE A 73 27.32 -14.41 10.24
N GLY A 74 26.76 -15.58 10.56
CA GLY A 74 26.73 -16.11 11.94
C GLY A 74 28.10 -16.43 12.55
N ASP A 75 29.11 -16.69 11.73
CA ASP A 75 30.51 -16.87 12.15
C ASP A 75 31.32 -15.54 12.13
N LEU A 76 30.78 -14.49 11.52
CA LEU A 76 31.33 -13.14 11.61
C LEU A 76 30.79 -12.55 12.91
N GLU A 77 31.65 -12.38 13.90
CA GLU A 77 31.35 -11.72 15.18
C GLU A 77 31.10 -10.21 14.96
N ILE A 78 30.17 -9.87 14.08
CA ILE A 78 29.61 -8.52 13.92
C ILE A 78 28.64 -8.37 15.07
N GLY A 79 29.20 -8.13 16.26
CA GLY A 79 28.40 -7.87 17.44
C GLY A 79 27.44 -6.71 17.15
N GLU A 80 26.24 -6.81 17.73
CA GLU A 80 25.20 -5.77 17.84
C GLU A 80 25.68 -4.48 18.56
N GLU A 81 26.98 -4.22 18.60
CA GLU A 81 27.64 -3.03 19.13
C GLU A 81 28.65 -2.52 18.10
N ASP A 82 28.18 -1.91 17.01
CA ASP A 82 28.94 -0.81 16.41
C ASP A 82 27.98 0.16 15.71
N ASP A 83 27.38 1.02 16.53
CA ASP A 83 26.73 2.28 16.15
C ASP A 83 27.81 3.34 15.77
N ASP A 84 28.93 2.90 15.20
CA ASP A 84 29.98 3.76 14.67
C ASP A 84 29.70 3.95 13.18
N TYR A 85 28.84 4.95 12.91
CA TYR A 85 28.83 5.68 11.65
C TYR A 85 30.28 6.04 11.29
N GLN A 86 30.93 5.19 10.50
CA GLN A 86 32.16 5.53 9.79
C GLN A 86 31.80 6.66 8.83
N ASP A 87 32.11 7.87 9.27
CA ASP A 87 32.21 9.08 8.46
C ASP A 87 33.03 8.73 7.22
N TYR A 88 32.33 8.49 6.11
CA TYR A 88 32.95 8.36 4.80
C TYR A 88 33.53 9.72 4.47
N ASP A 89 34.78 9.95 4.86
CA ASP A 89 35.58 11.10 4.45
C ASP A 89 35.69 11.03 2.91
N ASP A 90 34.90 11.91 2.27
CA ASP A 90 34.77 12.13 0.83
C ASP A 90 36.09 12.64 0.23
N ASP A 91 37.06 11.74 0.04
CA ASP A 91 38.27 12.00 -0.76
C ASP A 91 38.18 11.28 -2.13
N TYR A 92 37.01 11.32 -2.76
CA TYR A 92 36.89 11.03 -4.20
C TYR A 92 37.24 12.28 -5.01
N ASP A 93 38.54 12.48 -5.26
CA ASP A 93 39.06 13.40 -6.27
C ASP A 93 38.62 12.91 -7.67
N PHE A 94 37.41 13.30 -8.08
CA PHE A 94 36.88 13.09 -9.42
C PHE A 94 37.38 14.23 -10.31
N ASP A 95 38.54 14.04 -10.94
CA ASP A 95 39.02 14.91 -12.02
C ASP A 95 38.03 14.85 -13.20
N PHE A 96 37.03 15.74 -13.15
CA PHE A 96 36.12 16.02 -14.25
C PHE A 96 36.87 16.80 -15.31
N ASP A 97 37.50 16.09 -16.25
CA ASP A 97 38.03 16.69 -17.47
C ASP A 97 36.82 17.08 -18.35
N ASP A 98 36.41 18.34 -18.18
CA ASP A 98 35.44 19.05 -19.01
C ASP A 98 35.88 19.04 -20.49
N GLU A 99 35.28 18.17 -21.31
CA GLU A 99 35.17 18.45 -22.75
C GLU A 99 33.71 18.36 -23.18
N TYR A 100 33.05 19.52 -23.07
CA TYR A 100 31.76 19.82 -23.67
C TYR A 100 31.84 19.91 -25.20
N ASP A 101 30.68 19.68 -25.80
CA ASP A 101 30.22 20.11 -27.12
C ASP A 101 30.54 19.23 -28.33
N ASP A 102 29.57 18.36 -28.68
CA ASP A 102 29.00 18.43 -30.03
C ASP A 102 27.50 18.07 -30.00
N TYR A 103 26.67 19.11 -29.85
CA TYR A 103 25.25 19.05 -30.21
C TYR A 103 25.15 19.32 -31.70
N ASP A 104 24.99 18.29 -32.51
CA ASP A 104 24.38 18.46 -33.83
C ASP A 104 23.58 17.22 -34.25
N ASP A 105 22.42 17.51 -34.83
CA ASP A 105 21.54 16.64 -35.61
C ASP A 105 20.30 16.03 -34.93
N PHE A 106 19.34 16.90 -34.56
CA PHE A 106 17.92 16.54 -34.60
C PHE A 106 17.31 17.19 -35.84
N GLU A 107 17.43 16.52 -36.99
CA GLU A 107 16.73 16.88 -38.23
C GLU A 107 15.23 17.07 -37.96
N SER A 108 14.73 18.25 -38.33
CA SER A 108 13.32 18.61 -38.30
C SER A 108 12.50 17.64 -39.15
N MET A 109 11.73 16.77 -38.51
CA MET A 109 10.68 16.01 -39.18
C MET A 109 9.50 16.96 -39.45
N ASP A 110 9.42 17.42 -40.69
CA ASP A 110 8.32 18.20 -41.26
C ASP A 110 7.01 17.39 -41.17
N THR A 111 6.11 17.79 -40.27
CA THR A 111 4.75 17.24 -40.22
C THR A 111 3.82 18.14 -41.02
N THR A 112 3.84 18.00 -42.34
CA THR A 112 2.75 18.52 -43.18
C THR A 112 2.47 17.60 -44.37
N GLU A 113 1.40 16.79 -44.26
CA GLU A 113 0.48 16.49 -45.37
C GLU A 113 -0.79 15.87 -44.74
N LYS A 114 -1.80 16.70 -44.45
CA LYS A 114 -2.96 17.09 -45.28
C LYS A 114 -3.92 15.93 -45.60
N GLU A 115 -5.14 16.16 -45.12
CA GLU A 115 -6.40 15.50 -45.44
C GLU A 115 -6.58 15.29 -46.96
N ASP A 116 -6.98 14.08 -47.34
CA ASP A 116 -8.13 13.79 -48.22
C ASP A 116 -8.63 12.35 -48.01
#